data_AF-A0A2G9XXX5-F1
#
_entry.id   AF-A0A2G9XXX5-F1
#
_cell.length_a   1.000
_cell.length_b   1.000
_cell.length_c   1.000
_cell.angle_alpha   90.00
_cell.angle_beta   90.00
_cell.angle_gamma   90.00
#
_symmetry.space_group_name_H-M   'P 1'
#
loop_
_entity.id
_entity.type
_entity.pdbx_description
1 polymer ?
#
loop_
_entity_poly.entity_id
_entity_poly.type
_entity_poly.pdbx_seq_one_letter_code
_entity_poly.pdbx_strand_id
1 'polypeptide(L)' 'ILTSRRIRRGIFKSVKELIEAIEQYIEANNKNPKPFIWTKTADEILTKLHNCKDTSVI' A
#
# COMPACT_ATOMS: atom_id res chain seq x y z
N ILE A 1 9.24 -10.80 -8.91
CA ILE A 1 8.60 -9.46 -8.76
C ILE A 1 7.14 -9.57 -9.17
N LEU A 2 6.22 -9.37 -8.23
CA LEU A 2 4.78 -9.31 -8.47
C LEU A 2 4.43 -7.85 -8.72
N THR A 3 3.93 -7.53 -9.90
CA THR A 3 3.47 -6.19 -10.24
C THR A 3 1.96 -6.16 -10.18
N SER A 4 1.34 -4.99 -9.95
CA SER A 4 -0.12 -4.85 -10.01
C SER A 4 -0.69 -5.34 -11.36
N ARG A 5 0.10 -5.21 -12.43
CA ARG A 5 -0.19 -5.80 -13.75
C ARG A 5 -0.18 -7.34 -13.72
N ARG A 6 0.81 -7.96 -13.07
CA ARG A 6 0.92 -9.42 -12.96
C ARG A 6 -0.18 -10.03 -12.07
N ILE A 7 -0.68 -9.31 -11.06
CA ILE A 7 -1.85 -9.78 -10.27
C ILE A 7 -3.15 -9.61 -11.08
N ARG A 8 -3.39 -8.44 -11.67
CA ARG A 8 -4.65 -8.16 -12.38
C ARG A 8 -4.77 -8.82 -13.76
N ARG A 9 -3.65 -9.13 -14.41
CA ARG A 9 -3.61 -9.68 -15.78
C ARG A 9 -2.79 -10.96 -15.90
N GLY A 10 -2.25 -11.46 -14.79
CA GLY A 10 -1.59 -12.76 -14.77
C GLY A 10 -2.62 -13.86 -14.83
N ILE A 11 -2.30 -14.92 -15.58
CA ILE A 11 -3.08 -16.15 -15.59
C ILE A 11 -2.37 -17.09 -14.61
N PHE A 12 -3.05 -17.41 -13.51
CA PHE A 12 -2.60 -18.40 -12.53
C PHE A 12 -3.39 -19.68 -12.76
N LYS A 13 -2.70 -20.81 -12.84
CA LYS A 13 -3.30 -22.13 -13.06
C LYS A 13 -3.97 -22.68 -11.79
N SER A 14 -3.65 -22.11 -10.62
CA SER A 14 -4.26 -22.46 -9.33
C SER A 14 -4.13 -21.34 -8.30
N VAL A 15 -4.92 -21.41 -7.23
CA VAL A 15 -4.79 -20.54 -6.06
C VAL A 15 -3.43 -20.70 -5.38
N LYS A 16 -2.90 -21.93 -5.35
CA LYS A 16 -1.57 -22.21 -4.78
C LYS A 16 -0.46 -21.44 -5.50
N GLU A 17 -0.51 -21.41 -6.84
CA GLU A 17 0.46 -20.65 -7.65
C GLU A 17 0.36 -19.14 -7.39
N LEU A 18 -0.86 -18.62 -7.17
CA LEU A 18 -1.04 -17.22 -6.79
C LEU A 18 -0.40 -16.91 -5.42
N ILE A 19 -0.60 -17.79 -4.43
CA ILE A 19 -0.03 -17.64 -3.09
C ILE A 19 1.51 -17.63 -3.18
N GLU A 20 2.10 -18.60 -3.87
CA GLU A 20 3.56 -18.67 -4.06
C GLU A 20 4.11 -17.41 -4.74
N ALA A 21 3.41 -16.87 -5.74
CA ALA A 21 3.80 -15.65 -6.42
C ALA A 21 3.75 -14.41 -5.50
N ILE A 22 2.83 -14.37 -4.54
CA ILE A 22 2.73 -13.33 -3.51
C ILE A 22 3.87 -13.43 -2.51
N GLU A 23 4.12 -14.62 -1.97
CA GLU A 23 5.18 -14.87 -1.01
C GLU A 23 6.55 -14.49 -1.57
N GLN A 24 6.86 -14.93 -2.80
CA GLN A 24 8.11 -14.58 -3.50
C GLN A 24 8.26 -13.06 -3.69
N TYR A 25 7.16 -12.34 -3.87
CA TYR A 25 7.23 -10.88 -3.99
C TYR A 25 7.48 -10.20 -2.66
N ILE A 26 6.82 -10.65 -1.59
CA ILE A 26 7.06 -10.13 -0.25
C ILE A 26 8.54 -10.35 0.12
N GLU A 27 9.07 -11.55 -0.09
CA GLU A 27 10.48 -11.87 0.20
C GLU A 27 11.44 -10.97 -0.61
N ALA A 28 11.20 -10.83 -1.91
CA ALA A 28 12.04 -9.98 -2.77
C ALA A 28 11.95 -8.49 -2.39
N ASN A 29 10.76 -8.01 -2.02
CA ASN A 29 10.55 -6.61 -1.63
C ASN A 29 11.15 -6.31 -0.24
N ASN A 30 11.14 -7.29 0.67
CA ASN A 30 11.73 -7.16 2.00
C ASN A 30 13.26 -7.24 1.99
N LYS A 31 13.90 -7.80 0.94
CA LYS A 31 15.37 -7.82 0.78
C LYS A 31 15.97 -6.42 0.65
N ASN A 32 15.25 -5.46 0.08
CA ASN A 32 15.65 -4.06 0.03
C ASN A 32 14.41 -3.18 0.24
N PRO A 33 13.98 -3.00 1.49
CA PRO A 33 12.73 -2.33 1.78
C PRO A 33 12.84 -0.86 1.40
N LYS A 34 11.86 -0.36 0.66
CA LYS A 34 11.62 1.07 0.51
C LYS A 34 10.60 1.48 1.58
N PRO A 35 11.04 2.02 2.73
CA PRO A 35 10.12 2.37 3.79
C PRO A 35 9.14 3.44 3.31
N PHE A 36 7.89 3.32 3.72
CA PHE A 36 6.94 4.41 3.57
C PHE A 36 7.30 5.48 4.60
N ILE A 37 7.71 6.65 4.11
CA ILE A 37 8.02 7.78 4.96
C ILE A 37 6.76 8.63 5.08
N TRP A 38 6.31 8.82 6.32
CA TRP A 38 5.25 9.78 6.61
C TRP A 38 5.76 11.20 6.33
N THR A 39 5.23 11.83 5.28
CA THR A 39 5.60 13.22 4.92
C THR A 39 5.00 14.24 5.89
N LYS A 40 3.97 13.83 6.63
CA LYS A 40 3.25 14.66 7.60
C LYS A 40 3.24 13.97 8.95
N THR A 41 3.45 14.73 10.00
CA THR A 41 3.36 14.23 11.37
C THR A 41 1.90 13.93 11.71
N ALA A 42 1.69 13.11 12.74
CA ALA A 42 0.34 12.85 13.25
C ALA A 42 -0.37 14.17 13.62
N ASP A 43 0.34 15.11 14.24
CA ASP A 43 -0.20 16.41 14.63
C ASP A 43 -0.63 17.26 13.43
N GLU A 44 0.14 17.27 12.34
CA GLU A 44 -0.23 17.99 11.11
C GLU A 44 -1.49 17.39 10.47
N ILE A 45 -1.62 16.06 10.50
CA ILE A 45 -2.81 15.35 10.00
C ILE A 45 -4.03 15.70 10.86
N LEU A 46 -3.90 15.65 12.19
CA LEU A 46 -4.97 15.97 13.13
C LEU A 46 -5.39 17.44 13.03
N THR A 47 -4.42 18.36 12.92
CA THR A 47 -4.69 19.80 12.72
C THR A 47 -5.49 20.03 11.44
N LYS A 48 -5.13 19.37 10.33
CA LYS A 48 -5.88 19.47 9.07
C LYS A 48 -7.30 18.93 9.20
N LEU A 49 -7.51 17.85 9.96
CA LEU A 49 -8.84 17.29 10.22
C LEU A 49 -9.72 18.24 11.06
N HIS A 50 -9.16 18.89 12.08
CA HIS A 50 -9.88 19.90 12.86
C HIS A 50 -10.29 21.09 12.00
N ASN A 51 -9.34 21.67 11.24
CA ASN A 51 -9.61 22.80 10.36
C ASN A 51 -10.64 22.48 9.25
N CYS A 52 -10.75 21.21 8.84
CA CYS A 52 -11.73 20.77 7.85
C CYS A 52 -13.16 20.74 8.41
N LYS A 53 -13.32 20.36 9.69
CA LYS A 53 -14.63 20.37 10.37
C LYS A 53 -15.17 21.79 10.57
N ASP A 54 -14.29 22.77 10.69
CA ASP A 54 -14.66 24.18 10.81
C ASP A 54 -15.19 24.79 9.50
N THR A 55 -15.05 24.09 8.36
CA THR A 55 -15.53 24.56 7.04
C THR A 55 -16.89 23.96 6.63
N SER A 56 -17.54 23.14 7.48
CA SER A 56 -18.90 22.62 7.22
C SER A 56 -19.95 23.19 8.16
N VAL A 57 -20.00 24.52 8.27
CA VAL A 57 -21.23 25.25 8.64
C VAL A 57 -21.26 26.61 7.93
N ILE A 58 -21.61 26.60 6.65
CA ILE A 58 -22.48 27.62 6.00
C ILE A 58 -23.37 26.88 5.01
#